data_AF-A0A8J7W7Z0-F1
#
_entry.id   AF-A0A8J7W7Z0-F1
#
_cell.length_a   1.000
_cell.length_b   1.000
_cell.length_c   1.000
_cell.angle_alpha   90.00
_cell.angle_beta   90.00
_cell.angle_gamma   90.00
#
_symmetry.space_group_name_H-M   'P 1'
#
loop_
_entity.id
_entity.type
_entity.pdbx_description
1 polymer ?
#
loop_
_entity_poly.entity_id
_entity_poly.type
_entity_poly.pdbx_seq_one_letter_code
_entity_poly.pdbx_strand_id
1 'polypeptide(L)'
;MSAIASKPAGGAEMPVMGAAIAVVLLLAVLGIGFGLTIAGIFPMAAFYSLIGIIIGGMLVTFSVHLVPVGGAPAAMGQAPGIATGVTMLAAGAGLAGLFKGAWAAQFSYPVALGTGAIGGALLMAITCMLVNVTYVFAMGIPAASGKVNKDPLTGDTQPEYKSQGTEGHGLPFISYVGGVLGGLIGGFGGTLIYLSLYDAYLTGIPALMGTDVESVMPLIVSIAGIFAIGMFLVNAVLTAYNITGTIEGPHDPKFKRFPRAIVASAVASALSGLLALLIIVPVPF
;
A
#
# COMPACT_ATOMS: atom_id res chain seq x y z
N MET A 1 29.72 -15.66 25.04
CA MET A 1 28.33 -15.18 25.23
C MET A 1 27.77 -14.86 23.86
N SER A 2 26.72 -15.56 23.44
CA SER A 2 26.19 -15.57 22.07
C SER A 2 25.37 -14.31 21.77
N ALA A 3 25.83 -13.51 20.82
CA ALA A 3 25.10 -12.37 20.25
C ALA A 3 24.03 -12.80 19.22
N ILE A 4 23.74 -14.10 19.08
CA ILE A 4 22.94 -14.68 17.97
C ILE A 4 21.44 -14.83 18.35
N ALA A 5 21.04 -14.45 19.57
CA ALA A 5 19.70 -14.71 20.10
C ALA A 5 18.80 -13.48 20.26
N SER A 6 19.09 -12.33 19.63
CA SER A 6 18.10 -11.25 19.62
C SER A 6 16.98 -11.59 18.63
N LYS A 7 15.97 -12.36 19.10
CA LYS A 7 14.67 -12.42 18.44
C LYS A 7 14.24 -10.98 18.12
N PRO A 8 13.79 -10.65 16.90
CA PRO A 8 13.27 -9.32 16.63
C PRO A 8 12.14 -9.06 17.61
N ALA A 9 12.39 -8.16 18.57
CA ALA A 9 11.41 -7.80 19.57
C ALA A 9 10.17 -7.27 18.83
N GLY A 10 9.01 -7.88 19.14
CA GLY A 10 7.72 -7.40 18.68
C GLY A 10 7.64 -5.90 18.93
N GLY A 11 7.29 -5.14 17.89
CA GLY A 11 7.38 -3.69 17.92
C GLY A 11 6.61 -3.10 19.10
N ALA A 12 7.21 -2.08 19.72
CA ALA A 12 6.56 -1.27 20.76
C ALA A 12 5.13 -0.92 20.34
N GLU A 13 4.19 -1.03 21.28
CA GLU A 13 2.80 -0.64 21.08
C GLU A 13 2.69 0.81 20.61
N MET A 14 1.60 1.17 19.94
CA MET A 14 1.37 2.55 19.51
C MET A 14 1.42 3.47 20.74
N PRO A 15 2.31 4.48 20.79
CA PRO A 15 2.35 5.39 21.92
C PRO A 15 1.04 6.18 21.95
N VAL A 16 0.33 6.10 23.08
CA VAL A 16 -1.02 6.69 23.25
C VAL A 16 -1.04 8.18 22.88
N MET A 17 -0.01 8.93 23.25
CA MET A 17 0.13 10.34 22.89
C MET A 17 0.26 10.55 21.38
N GLY A 18 1.02 9.71 20.68
CA GLY A 18 1.15 9.77 19.23
C GLY A 18 -0.16 9.44 18.52
N ALA A 19 -0.91 8.46 19.05
CA ALA A 19 -2.24 8.11 18.56
C ALA A 19 -3.21 9.29 18.70
N ALA A 20 -3.24 9.94 19.88
CA ALA A 20 -4.11 11.07 20.16
C ALA A 20 -3.82 12.26 19.22
N ILE A 21 -2.53 12.61 19.04
CA ILE A 21 -2.12 13.68 18.12
C ILE A 21 -2.55 13.35 16.69
N ALA A 22 -2.36 12.11 16.24
CA ALA A 22 -2.77 11.69 14.91
C ALA A 22 -4.28 11.79 14.69
N VAL A 23 -5.09 11.39 15.66
CA VAL A 23 -6.55 11.54 15.60
C VAL A 23 -6.95 13.01 15.54
N VAL A 24 -6.35 13.87 16.37
CA VAL A 24 -6.62 15.32 16.33
C VAL A 24 -6.26 15.92 14.98
N LEU A 25 -5.10 15.56 14.40
CA LEU A 25 -4.69 16.03 13.08
C LEU A 25 -5.64 15.55 11.99
N LEU A 26 -6.06 14.28 12.03
CA LEU A 26 -7.01 13.72 11.06
C LEU A 26 -8.35 14.46 11.12
N LEU A 27 -8.87 14.70 12.34
CA LEU A 27 -10.11 15.45 12.54
C LEU A 27 -9.98 16.91 12.12
N ALA A 28 -8.83 17.54 12.37
CA ALA A 28 -8.57 18.90 11.93
C ALA A 28 -8.58 19.01 10.40
N VAL A 29 -7.93 18.08 9.69
CA VAL A 29 -7.90 18.06 8.21
C VAL A 29 -9.29 17.79 7.64
N LEU A 30 -10.04 16.84 8.19
CA LEU A 30 -11.43 16.60 7.80
C LEU A 30 -12.32 17.81 8.09
N GLY A 31 -12.13 18.47 9.23
CA GLY A 31 -12.83 19.69 9.61
C GLY A 31 -12.53 20.86 8.67
N ILE A 32 -11.27 21.01 8.23
CA ILE A 32 -10.88 21.97 7.19
C ILE A 32 -11.56 21.63 5.87
N GLY A 33 -11.48 20.37 5.42
CA GLY A 33 -12.12 19.94 4.17
C GLY A 33 -13.63 20.21 4.17
N PHE A 34 -14.32 19.88 5.26
CA PHE A 34 -15.74 20.14 5.44
C PHE A 34 -16.06 21.64 5.53
N GLY A 35 -15.23 22.41 6.23
CA GLY A 35 -15.36 23.87 6.32
C GLY A 35 -15.21 24.55 4.96
N LEU A 36 -14.28 24.09 4.12
CA LEU A 36 -14.14 24.56 2.74
C LEU A 36 -15.37 24.22 1.88
N THR A 37 -16.02 23.09 2.13
CA THR A 37 -17.29 22.74 1.47
C THR A 37 -18.43 23.66 1.91
N ILE A 38 -18.57 23.94 3.21
CA ILE A 38 -19.60 24.89 3.71
C ILE A 38 -19.36 26.29 3.16
N ALA A 39 -18.10 26.71 3.05
CA ALA A 39 -17.73 28.01 2.49
C ALA A 39 -17.97 28.11 0.96
N GLY A 40 -18.44 27.04 0.31
CA GLY A 40 -18.66 27.00 -1.14
C GLY A 40 -17.38 26.94 -1.97
N ILE A 41 -16.23 26.74 -1.33
CA ILE A 41 -14.91 26.68 -1.98
C ILE A 41 -14.68 25.27 -2.55
N PHE A 42 -15.10 24.24 -1.83
CA PHE A 42 -15.06 22.85 -2.30
C PHE A 42 -16.45 22.38 -2.73
N PRO A 43 -16.59 21.72 -3.90
CA PRO A 43 -17.78 20.94 -4.17
C PRO A 43 -17.87 19.79 -3.17
N MET A 44 -19.09 19.35 -2.83
CA MET A 44 -19.28 18.21 -1.93
C MET A 44 -18.58 16.94 -2.43
N ALA A 45 -18.45 16.79 -3.76
CA ALA A 45 -17.67 15.73 -4.38
C ALA A 45 -16.20 15.71 -3.92
N ALA A 46 -15.55 16.88 -3.79
CA ALA A 46 -14.16 16.97 -3.33
C ALA A 46 -14.01 16.48 -1.88
N PHE A 47 -15.00 16.74 -1.02
CA PHE A 47 -14.99 16.21 0.34
C PHE A 47 -15.12 14.68 0.38
N TYR A 48 -16.01 14.11 -0.44
CA TYR A 48 -16.08 12.65 -0.57
C TYR A 48 -14.80 12.04 -1.13
N SER A 49 -14.15 12.72 -2.09
CA SER A 49 -12.85 12.32 -2.61
C SER A 49 -11.78 12.30 -1.52
N LEU A 50 -11.77 13.27 -0.61
CA LEU A 50 -10.83 13.28 0.53
C LEU A 50 -10.99 12.02 1.39
N ILE A 51 -12.23 11.63 1.69
CA ILE A 51 -12.52 10.41 2.45
C ILE A 51 -12.05 9.16 1.67
N GLY A 52 -12.34 9.10 0.37
CA GLY A 52 -11.89 8.02 -0.50
C GLY A 52 -10.36 7.88 -0.54
N ILE A 53 -9.63 9.00 -0.60
CA ILE A 53 -8.16 9.03 -0.55
C ILE A 53 -7.65 8.49 0.79
N ILE A 54 -8.25 8.88 1.91
CA ILE A 54 -7.86 8.40 3.25
C ILE A 54 -8.06 6.88 3.35
N ILE A 55 -9.21 6.37 2.92
CA ILE A 55 -9.50 4.94 2.93
C ILE A 55 -8.52 4.20 2.01
N GLY A 56 -8.31 4.72 0.80
CA GLY A 56 -7.37 4.14 -0.16
C GLY A 56 -5.95 4.05 0.41
N GLY A 57 -5.46 5.10 1.06
CA GLY A 57 -4.15 5.11 1.71
C GLY A 57 -4.02 4.07 2.83
N MET A 58 -5.05 3.92 3.67
CA MET A 58 -5.09 2.86 4.69
C MET A 58 -5.02 1.46 4.08
N LEU A 59 -5.71 1.23 2.94
CA LEU A 59 -5.64 -0.04 2.21
C LEU A 59 -4.25 -0.28 1.62
N VAL A 60 -3.59 0.75 1.08
CA VAL A 60 -2.18 0.66 0.65
C VAL A 60 -1.27 0.24 1.80
N THR A 61 -1.47 0.79 2.99
CA THR A 61 -0.71 0.39 4.19
C THR A 61 -0.99 -1.05 4.62
N PHE A 62 -2.23 -1.51 4.50
CA PHE A 62 -2.60 -2.91 4.72
C PHE A 62 -1.83 -3.81 3.76
N SER A 63 -1.86 -3.48 2.47
CA SER A 63 -1.14 -4.20 1.42
C SER A 63 0.32 -4.40 1.76
N VAL A 64 1.02 -3.33 2.15
CA VAL A 64 2.47 -3.35 2.39
C VAL A 64 2.87 -4.29 3.54
N HIS A 65 2.00 -4.50 4.55
CA HIS A 65 2.28 -5.46 5.63
C HIS A 65 2.11 -6.93 5.20
N LEU A 66 1.27 -7.18 4.20
CA LEU A 66 1.00 -8.52 3.71
C LEU A 66 2.04 -8.99 2.69
N VAL A 67 2.65 -8.07 1.94
CA VAL A 67 3.63 -8.40 0.90
C VAL A 67 4.91 -8.93 1.55
N PRO A 68 5.35 -10.16 1.20
CA PRO A 68 6.56 -10.75 1.79
C PRO A 68 7.82 -10.19 1.14
N VAL A 69 8.74 -9.72 1.95
CA VAL A 69 9.93 -8.99 1.49
C VAL A 69 11.11 -9.36 2.35
N GLY A 70 12.16 -9.85 1.71
CA GLY A 70 13.36 -10.29 2.41
C GLY A 70 14.59 -9.41 2.18
N GLY A 71 14.50 -8.37 1.33
CA GLY A 71 15.58 -7.40 1.11
C GLY A 71 16.91 -8.03 0.70
N ALA A 72 18.02 -7.44 1.15
CA ALA A 72 19.36 -7.97 0.89
C ALA A 72 19.57 -9.40 1.43
N PRO A 73 19.10 -9.77 2.63
CA PRO A 73 19.18 -11.16 3.11
C PRO A 73 18.49 -12.17 2.19
N ALA A 74 17.33 -11.86 1.61
CA ALA A 74 16.68 -12.75 0.63
C ALA A 74 17.46 -12.87 -0.68
N ALA A 75 18.15 -11.81 -1.13
CA ALA A 75 19.03 -11.91 -2.30
C ALA A 75 20.16 -12.93 -2.07
N MET A 76 20.60 -13.10 -0.82
CA MET A 76 21.60 -14.08 -0.40
C MET A 76 21.00 -15.43 0.00
N GLY A 77 19.67 -15.59 -0.10
CA GLY A 77 18.97 -16.82 0.31
C GLY A 77 18.87 -17.02 1.82
N GLN A 78 19.12 -15.99 2.64
CA GLN A 78 19.22 -16.09 4.11
C GLN A 78 17.98 -15.55 4.85
N ALA A 79 16.98 -15.08 4.13
CA ALA A 79 15.68 -14.71 4.69
C ALA A 79 14.56 -15.03 3.68
N PRO A 80 13.32 -15.26 4.16
CA PRO A 80 12.19 -15.45 3.28
C PRO A 80 11.72 -14.15 2.63
N GLY A 81 11.02 -14.31 1.52
CA GLY A 81 10.40 -13.22 0.79
C GLY A 81 11.21 -12.79 -0.42
N ILE A 82 10.75 -11.73 -1.07
CA ILE A 82 11.30 -11.28 -2.33
C ILE A 82 12.52 -10.39 -2.09
N ALA A 83 13.58 -10.58 -2.89
CA ALA A 83 14.86 -9.88 -2.82
C ALA A 83 14.82 -8.42 -3.31
N THR A 84 14.01 -7.57 -2.67
CA THR A 84 13.87 -6.14 -3.00
C THR A 84 13.31 -5.36 -1.80
N GLY A 85 13.06 -4.06 -1.96
CA GLY A 85 12.48 -3.21 -0.93
C GLY A 85 10.96 -3.33 -0.85
N VAL A 86 10.40 -3.19 0.36
CA VAL A 86 8.96 -3.32 0.60
C VAL A 86 8.16 -2.29 -0.19
N THR A 87 8.69 -1.08 -0.26
CA THR A 87 8.12 0.03 -1.02
C THR A 87 8.07 -0.28 -2.52
N MET A 88 9.12 -0.87 -3.07
CA MET A 88 9.24 -1.14 -4.50
C MET A 88 8.25 -2.22 -4.96
N LEU A 89 8.06 -3.28 -4.15
CA LEU A 89 7.09 -4.32 -4.47
C LEU A 89 5.64 -3.88 -4.29
N ALA A 90 5.35 -3.23 -3.16
CA ALA A 90 4.03 -2.72 -2.91
C ALA A 90 3.67 -1.67 -3.97
N ALA A 91 4.61 -0.79 -4.34
CA ALA A 91 4.43 0.15 -5.44
C ALA A 91 4.19 -0.57 -6.77
N GLY A 92 4.98 -1.60 -7.12
CA GLY A 92 4.72 -2.40 -8.31
C GLY A 92 3.29 -2.93 -8.35
N ALA A 93 2.86 -3.65 -7.30
CA ALA A 93 1.52 -4.22 -7.19
C ALA A 93 0.42 -3.16 -7.23
N GLY A 94 0.59 -2.08 -6.48
CA GLY A 94 -0.35 -0.97 -6.41
C GLY A 94 -0.50 -0.21 -7.72
N LEU A 95 0.61 0.06 -8.42
CA LEU A 95 0.61 0.75 -9.71
C LEU A 95 -0.01 -0.11 -10.81
N ALA A 96 0.31 -1.41 -10.84
CA ALA A 96 -0.35 -2.33 -11.76
C ALA A 96 -1.87 -2.37 -11.55
N GLY A 97 -2.32 -2.32 -10.29
CA GLY A 97 -3.73 -2.20 -9.96
C GLY A 97 -4.32 -0.85 -10.37
N LEU A 98 -3.67 0.26 -10.00
CA LEU A 98 -4.09 1.61 -10.34
C LEU A 98 -4.31 1.77 -11.84
N PHE A 99 -3.33 1.42 -12.68
CA PHE A 99 -3.44 1.58 -14.14
C PHE A 99 -4.52 0.70 -14.75
N LYS A 100 -4.66 -0.55 -14.28
CA LYS A 100 -5.73 -1.43 -14.75
C LYS A 100 -7.11 -0.93 -14.32
N GLY A 101 -7.24 -0.42 -13.09
CA GLY A 101 -8.47 0.18 -12.60
C GLY A 101 -8.83 1.47 -13.34
N ALA A 102 -7.83 2.31 -13.64
CA ALA A 102 -8.00 3.53 -14.42
C ALA A 102 -8.53 3.23 -15.84
N TRP A 103 -8.00 2.18 -16.50
CA TRP A 103 -8.52 1.72 -17.78
C TRP A 103 -9.99 1.28 -17.69
N ALA A 104 -10.39 0.66 -16.58
CA ALA A 104 -11.75 0.19 -16.35
C ALA A 104 -12.71 1.25 -15.77
N ALA A 105 -12.24 2.48 -15.53
CA ALA A 105 -13.03 3.57 -14.94
C ALA A 105 -14.31 3.88 -15.74
N GLN A 106 -14.27 3.74 -17.06
CA GLN A 106 -15.40 3.98 -17.95
C GLN A 106 -16.57 2.98 -17.81
N PHE A 107 -16.33 1.79 -17.23
CA PHE A 107 -17.35 0.73 -17.19
C PHE A 107 -18.22 0.77 -15.94
N SER A 108 -17.67 1.22 -14.80
CA SER A 108 -18.35 1.60 -13.56
C SER A 108 -17.35 1.59 -12.39
N TYR A 109 -17.71 2.25 -11.29
CA TYR A 109 -16.89 2.30 -10.08
C TYR A 109 -16.54 0.91 -9.51
N PRO A 110 -17.49 -0.04 -9.33
CA PRO A 110 -17.15 -1.36 -8.79
C PRO A 110 -16.28 -2.18 -9.74
N VAL A 111 -16.49 -2.06 -11.05
CA VAL A 111 -15.69 -2.77 -12.07
C VAL A 111 -14.25 -2.24 -12.08
N ALA A 112 -14.08 -0.93 -12.00
CA ALA A 112 -12.77 -0.30 -11.92
C ALA A 112 -11.98 -0.76 -10.69
N LEU A 113 -12.61 -0.70 -9.51
CA LEU A 113 -12.01 -1.18 -8.26
C LEU A 113 -11.67 -2.68 -8.31
N GLY A 114 -12.58 -3.52 -8.80
CA GLY A 114 -12.36 -4.96 -8.94
C GLY A 114 -11.23 -5.29 -9.90
N THR A 115 -11.16 -4.58 -11.03
CA THR A 115 -10.11 -4.76 -12.04
C THR A 115 -8.76 -4.29 -11.53
N GLY A 116 -8.73 -3.21 -10.74
CA GLY A 116 -7.52 -2.76 -10.05
C GLY A 116 -7.03 -3.76 -9.01
N ALA A 117 -7.93 -4.30 -8.20
CA ALA A 117 -7.61 -5.35 -7.23
C ALA A 117 -7.01 -6.59 -7.90
N ILE A 118 -7.65 -7.09 -8.96
CA ILE A 118 -7.15 -8.22 -9.75
C ILE A 118 -5.81 -7.90 -10.40
N GLY A 119 -5.62 -6.66 -10.88
CA GLY A 119 -4.36 -6.20 -11.44
C GLY A 119 -3.18 -6.31 -10.48
N GLY A 120 -3.36 -5.83 -9.26
CA GLY A 120 -2.34 -5.92 -8.22
C GLY A 120 -2.12 -7.35 -7.73
N ALA A 121 -3.18 -8.14 -7.57
CA ALA A 121 -3.11 -9.55 -7.18
C ALA A 121 -2.34 -10.38 -8.22
N LEU A 122 -2.64 -10.18 -9.52
CA LEU A 122 -1.99 -10.88 -10.62
C LEU A 122 -0.50 -10.56 -10.68
N LEU A 123 -0.12 -9.29 -10.55
CA LEU A 123 1.29 -8.91 -10.54
C LEU A 123 2.01 -9.62 -9.39
N MET A 124 1.43 -9.58 -8.18
CA MET A 124 2.07 -10.20 -7.02
C MET A 124 2.13 -11.73 -7.12
N ALA A 125 1.09 -12.39 -7.66
CA ALA A 125 1.10 -13.82 -7.92
C ALA A 125 2.23 -14.20 -8.88
N ILE A 126 2.36 -13.48 -10.01
CA ILE A 126 3.43 -13.72 -10.99
C ILE A 126 4.80 -13.48 -10.35
N THR A 127 4.98 -12.38 -9.62
CA THR A 127 6.25 -12.08 -8.95
C THR A 127 6.62 -13.17 -7.94
N CYS A 128 5.70 -13.56 -7.06
CA CYS A 128 5.97 -14.60 -6.06
C CYS A 128 6.25 -15.96 -6.72
N MET A 129 5.54 -16.29 -7.81
CA MET A 129 5.78 -17.52 -8.58
C MET A 129 7.18 -17.53 -9.19
N LEU A 130 7.58 -16.46 -9.89
CA LEU A 130 8.90 -16.37 -10.52
C LEU A 130 10.02 -16.40 -9.48
N VAL A 131 9.82 -15.75 -8.33
CA VAL A 131 10.76 -15.79 -7.21
C VAL A 131 10.95 -17.21 -6.70
N ASN A 132 9.87 -17.98 -6.52
CA ASN A 132 9.98 -19.39 -6.14
C ASN A 132 10.63 -20.26 -7.21
N VAL A 133 10.36 -20.01 -8.50
CA VAL A 133 11.04 -20.71 -9.60
C VAL A 133 12.56 -20.44 -9.54
N THR A 134 12.96 -19.19 -9.35
CA THR A 134 14.38 -18.84 -9.22
C THR A 134 15.01 -19.45 -7.98
N TYR A 135 14.39 -19.32 -6.80
CA TYR A 135 14.95 -19.87 -5.57
C TYR A 135 15.10 -21.38 -5.62
N VAL A 136 14.07 -22.11 -6.03
CA VAL A 136 14.07 -23.57 -6.01
C VAL A 136 14.93 -24.13 -7.14
N PHE A 137 14.70 -23.71 -8.39
CA PHE A 137 15.32 -24.35 -9.55
C PHE A 137 16.66 -23.75 -9.96
N ALA A 138 16.88 -22.45 -9.75
CA ALA A 138 18.15 -21.82 -10.14
C ALA A 138 19.17 -21.81 -8.99
N MET A 139 18.71 -21.66 -7.74
CA MET A 139 19.60 -21.49 -6.58
C MET A 139 19.61 -22.70 -5.63
N GLY A 140 18.68 -23.65 -5.76
CA GLY A 140 18.57 -24.79 -4.84
C GLY A 140 18.15 -24.42 -3.42
N ILE A 141 17.49 -23.27 -3.26
CA ILE A 141 17.06 -22.73 -1.97
C ILE A 141 15.64 -23.25 -1.68
N PRO A 142 15.41 -23.99 -0.58
CA PRO A 142 14.08 -24.44 -0.19
C PRO A 142 13.22 -23.26 0.29
N ALA A 143 11.90 -23.37 0.17
CA ALA A 143 10.98 -22.42 0.77
C ALA A 143 10.77 -22.78 2.25
N ALA A 144 11.33 -21.98 3.16
CA ALA A 144 11.30 -22.25 4.60
C ALA A 144 11.07 -20.97 5.41
N SER A 145 9.97 -20.86 6.15
CA SER A 145 9.71 -19.72 7.04
C SER A 145 10.68 -19.70 8.22
N GLY A 146 11.14 -18.51 8.64
CA GLY A 146 11.89 -18.36 9.88
C GLY A 146 11.04 -17.96 11.08
N LYS A 147 9.75 -17.63 10.89
CA LYS A 147 8.85 -17.14 11.95
C LYS A 147 7.83 -18.17 12.42
N VAL A 148 7.51 -19.19 11.63
CA VAL A 148 6.58 -20.27 12.01
C VAL A 148 7.21 -21.64 11.81
N ASN A 149 6.92 -22.57 12.72
CA ASN A 149 7.46 -23.93 12.67
C ASN A 149 6.73 -24.82 11.66
N LYS A 150 5.45 -24.55 11.43
CA LYS A 150 4.59 -25.30 10.51
C LYS A 150 3.82 -24.28 9.69
N ASP A 151 3.82 -24.45 8.37
CA ASP A 151 3.06 -23.56 7.49
C ASP A 151 1.56 -23.67 7.86
N PRO A 152 0.87 -22.57 8.18
CA PRO A 152 -0.53 -22.62 8.58
C PRO A 152 -1.49 -23.10 7.48
N LEU A 153 -1.09 -23.03 6.21
CA LEU A 153 -1.91 -23.41 5.06
C LEU A 153 -1.59 -24.81 4.55
N THR A 154 -0.31 -25.14 4.34
CA THR A 154 0.08 -26.45 3.78
C THR A 154 0.31 -27.49 4.87
N GLY A 155 0.66 -27.07 6.09
CA GLY A 155 1.06 -27.97 7.15
C GLY A 155 2.50 -28.47 7.04
N ASP A 156 3.32 -27.93 6.14
CA ASP A 156 4.71 -28.35 5.99
C ASP A 156 5.56 -27.88 7.17
N THR A 157 6.43 -28.75 7.68
CA THR A 157 7.40 -28.38 8.71
C THR A 157 8.54 -27.56 8.09
N GLN A 158 8.91 -26.48 8.77
CA GLN A 158 9.85 -25.48 8.29
C GLN A 158 11.26 -25.58 8.92
N PRO A 159 11.42 -25.94 10.22
CA PRO A 159 12.72 -25.95 10.89
C PRO A 159 13.78 -26.83 10.23
N GLU A 160 13.36 -27.94 9.62
CA GLU A 160 14.27 -28.91 8.99
C GLU A 160 14.93 -28.34 7.73
N TYR A 161 14.29 -27.36 7.09
CA TYR A 161 14.74 -26.71 5.87
C TYR A 161 15.42 -25.36 6.12
N LYS A 162 15.59 -24.98 7.40
CA LYS A 162 16.23 -23.75 7.82
C LYS A 162 17.69 -23.99 8.22
N SER A 163 18.61 -23.42 7.46
CA SER A 163 20.03 -23.38 7.82
C SER A 163 20.30 -22.54 9.07
N GLN A 164 21.30 -22.95 9.86
CA GLN A 164 21.66 -22.29 11.11
C GLN A 164 22.10 -20.84 10.89
N GLY A 165 21.63 -19.92 11.72
CA GLY A 165 21.98 -18.49 11.64
C GLY A 165 21.23 -17.67 10.58
N THR A 166 20.29 -18.29 9.84
CA THR A 166 19.42 -17.57 8.89
C THR A 166 18.07 -17.22 9.50
N GLU A 167 17.32 -16.35 8.84
CA GLU A 167 15.95 -15.99 9.21
C GLU A 167 14.92 -16.75 8.35
N GLY A 168 15.31 -17.84 7.69
CA GLY A 168 14.50 -18.63 6.75
C GLY A 168 15.02 -18.53 5.30
N HIS A 169 14.31 -19.11 4.35
CA HIS A 169 14.71 -19.26 2.95
C HIS A 169 13.51 -19.14 2.00
N GLY A 170 13.78 -18.75 0.75
CA GLY A 170 12.81 -18.80 -0.34
C GLY A 170 11.54 -17.99 -0.07
N LEU A 171 10.41 -18.41 -0.64
CA LEU A 171 9.12 -17.78 -0.39
C LEU A 171 8.08 -18.84 0.03
N PRO A 172 7.89 -19.04 1.36
CA PRO A 172 6.94 -20.01 1.92
C PRO A 172 5.51 -19.77 1.43
N PHE A 173 4.67 -20.82 1.45
CA PHE A 173 3.34 -20.76 0.86
C PHE A 173 2.42 -19.74 1.55
N ILE A 174 2.44 -19.66 2.89
CA ILE A 174 1.74 -18.58 3.60
C ILE A 174 2.17 -17.18 3.18
N SER A 175 3.45 -17.00 2.88
CA SER A 175 4.02 -15.72 2.40
C SER A 175 3.51 -15.42 0.99
N TYR A 176 3.42 -16.42 0.12
CA TYR A 176 2.84 -16.30 -1.23
C TYR A 176 1.39 -15.81 -1.16
N VAL A 177 0.56 -16.49 -0.37
CA VAL A 177 -0.86 -16.15 -0.24
C VAL A 177 -1.02 -14.76 0.38
N GLY A 178 -0.24 -14.45 1.42
CA GLY A 178 -0.16 -13.10 2.00
C GLY A 178 0.17 -12.06 0.95
N GLY A 179 1.20 -12.31 0.13
CA GLY A 179 1.58 -11.45 -0.97
C GLY A 179 0.44 -11.18 -1.94
N VAL A 180 -0.21 -12.22 -2.46
CA VAL A 180 -1.33 -12.07 -3.41
C VAL A 180 -2.47 -11.25 -2.82
N LEU A 181 -2.85 -11.50 -1.56
CA LEU A 181 -3.86 -10.71 -0.85
C LEU A 181 -3.40 -9.27 -0.64
N GLY A 182 -2.12 -9.05 -0.34
CA GLY A 182 -1.51 -7.73 -0.28
C GLY A 182 -1.63 -7.01 -1.61
N GLY A 183 -1.28 -7.65 -2.72
CA GLY A 183 -1.44 -7.10 -4.06
C GLY A 183 -2.89 -6.74 -4.40
N LEU A 184 -3.84 -7.58 -3.98
CA LEU A 184 -5.28 -7.34 -4.16
C LEU A 184 -5.72 -6.06 -3.46
N ILE A 185 -5.43 -5.95 -2.16
CA ILE A 185 -5.83 -4.81 -1.34
C ILE A 185 -5.10 -3.53 -1.79
N GLY A 186 -3.83 -3.64 -2.16
CA GLY A 186 -3.02 -2.51 -2.63
C GLY A 186 -3.50 -1.99 -3.98
N GLY A 187 -3.84 -2.89 -4.91
CA GLY A 187 -4.42 -2.53 -6.19
C GLY A 187 -5.78 -1.84 -6.02
N PHE A 188 -6.65 -2.38 -5.17
CA PHE A 188 -7.93 -1.75 -4.82
C PHE A 188 -7.73 -0.35 -4.23
N GLY A 189 -6.84 -0.22 -3.23
CA GLY A 189 -6.55 1.05 -2.56
C GLY A 189 -5.97 2.10 -3.50
N GLY A 190 -5.03 1.72 -4.36
CA GLY A 190 -4.45 2.60 -5.37
C GLY A 190 -5.48 3.08 -6.40
N THR A 191 -6.35 2.18 -6.88
CA THR A 191 -7.45 2.56 -7.77
C THR A 191 -8.46 3.48 -7.08
N LEU A 192 -8.78 3.24 -5.80
CA LEU A 192 -9.68 4.10 -5.03
C LEU A 192 -9.16 5.53 -4.91
N ILE A 193 -7.87 5.71 -4.63
CA ILE A 193 -7.24 7.05 -4.60
C ILE A 193 -7.36 7.71 -5.98
N TYR A 194 -7.04 6.98 -7.06
CA TYR A 194 -7.12 7.50 -8.42
C TYR A 194 -8.55 7.95 -8.78
N LEU A 195 -9.56 7.10 -8.55
CA LEU A 195 -10.95 7.43 -8.88
C LEU A 195 -11.44 8.62 -8.05
N SER A 196 -11.08 8.68 -6.76
CA SER A 196 -11.43 9.80 -5.90
C SER A 196 -10.88 11.13 -6.43
N LEU A 197 -9.62 11.15 -6.86
CA LEU A 197 -9.01 12.34 -7.46
C LEU A 197 -9.60 12.66 -8.83
N TYR A 198 -9.81 11.65 -9.66
CA TYR A 198 -10.41 11.79 -10.98
C TYR A 198 -11.80 12.44 -10.90
N ASP A 199 -12.66 11.98 -10.00
CA ASP A 199 -14.01 12.52 -9.81
C ASP A 199 -13.99 13.98 -9.33
N ALA A 200 -13.07 14.33 -8.43
CA ALA A 200 -12.90 15.72 -7.99
C ALA A 200 -12.42 16.62 -9.14
N TYR A 201 -11.50 16.13 -9.96
CA TYR A 201 -10.89 16.90 -11.04
C TYR A 201 -11.76 17.02 -12.28
N LEU A 202 -12.68 16.08 -12.52
CA LEU A 202 -13.70 16.17 -13.58
C LEU A 202 -14.57 17.42 -13.46
N THR A 203 -14.78 17.93 -12.24
CA THR A 203 -15.56 19.14 -12.01
C THR A 203 -14.67 20.34 -11.71
N GLY A 204 -13.62 20.16 -10.90
CA GLY A 204 -12.79 21.25 -10.42
C GLY A 204 -11.88 21.88 -11.49
N ILE A 205 -11.22 21.07 -12.32
CA ILE A 205 -10.26 21.59 -13.32
C ILE A 205 -10.97 22.37 -14.44
N PRO A 206 -12.05 21.85 -15.07
CA PRO A 206 -12.79 22.60 -16.08
C PRO A 206 -13.36 23.92 -15.55
N ALA A 207 -13.88 23.91 -14.32
CA ALA A 207 -14.40 25.11 -13.66
C ALA A 207 -13.30 26.16 -13.42
N LEU A 208 -12.10 25.73 -13.01
CA LEU A 208 -10.96 26.62 -12.82
C LEU A 208 -10.47 27.24 -14.14
N MET A 209 -10.51 26.46 -15.23
CA MET A 209 -10.01 26.88 -16.54
C MET A 209 -11.07 27.53 -17.44
N GLY A 210 -12.34 27.54 -17.03
CA GLY A 210 -13.45 28.08 -17.81
C GLY A 210 -13.65 27.37 -19.15
N THR A 211 -13.41 26.06 -19.22
CA THR A 211 -13.44 25.27 -20.45
C THR A 211 -14.22 23.97 -20.28
N ASP A 212 -14.56 23.32 -21.38
CA ASP A 212 -15.27 22.04 -21.36
C ASP A 212 -14.37 20.88 -20.94
N VAL A 213 -14.96 19.89 -20.28
CA VAL A 213 -14.27 18.70 -19.74
C VAL A 213 -13.43 17.98 -20.80
N GLU A 214 -13.95 17.86 -22.02
CA GLU A 214 -13.29 17.14 -23.12
C GLU A 214 -11.95 17.76 -23.51
N SER A 215 -11.85 19.09 -23.47
CA SER A 215 -10.64 19.84 -23.82
C SER A 215 -9.48 19.62 -22.83
N VAL A 216 -9.81 19.29 -21.57
CA VAL A 216 -8.85 19.12 -20.48
C VAL A 216 -8.80 17.69 -19.94
N MET A 217 -9.46 16.74 -20.60
CA MET A 217 -9.47 15.33 -20.19
C MET A 217 -8.05 14.74 -20.01
N PRO A 218 -7.09 14.97 -20.93
CA PRO A 218 -5.73 14.47 -20.74
C PRO A 218 -5.06 15.03 -19.49
N LEU A 219 -5.35 16.29 -19.14
CA LEU A 219 -4.82 16.95 -17.96
C LEU A 219 -5.42 16.34 -16.68
N ILE A 220 -6.74 16.14 -16.65
CA ILE A 220 -7.46 15.52 -15.52
C ILE A 220 -6.89 14.13 -15.21
N VAL A 221 -6.80 13.26 -16.23
CA VAL A 221 -6.29 11.90 -16.09
C VAL A 221 -4.83 11.90 -15.62
N SER A 222 -4.00 12.76 -16.21
CA SER A 222 -2.57 12.83 -15.87
C SER A 222 -2.33 13.31 -14.45
N ILE A 223 -3.01 14.38 -14.03
CA ILE A 223 -2.86 14.94 -12.68
C ILE A 223 -3.40 13.96 -11.64
N ALA A 224 -4.58 13.35 -11.87
CA ALA A 224 -5.10 12.31 -10.99
C ALA A 224 -4.13 11.14 -10.85
N GLY A 225 -3.54 10.69 -11.97
CA GLY A 225 -2.52 9.64 -11.98
C GLY A 225 -1.29 10.01 -11.16
N ILE A 226 -0.67 11.17 -11.43
CA ILE A 226 0.55 11.60 -10.73
C ILE A 226 0.33 11.70 -9.22
N PHE A 227 -0.77 12.30 -8.78
CA PHE A 227 -1.09 12.41 -7.35
C PHE A 227 -1.40 11.06 -6.71
N ALA A 228 -2.16 10.20 -7.39
CA ALA A 228 -2.46 8.87 -6.87
C ALA A 228 -1.20 8.02 -6.70
N ILE A 229 -0.27 8.08 -7.66
CA ILE A 229 1.04 7.43 -7.57
C ILE A 229 1.85 8.00 -6.41
N GLY A 230 1.90 9.33 -6.28
CA GLY A 230 2.60 10.01 -5.20
C GLY A 230 2.08 9.61 -3.81
N MET A 231 0.76 9.63 -3.62
CA MET A 231 0.12 9.21 -2.37
C MET A 231 0.33 7.73 -2.09
N PHE A 232 0.29 6.88 -3.10
CA PHE A 232 0.63 5.47 -2.96
C PHE A 232 2.05 5.32 -2.40
N LEU A 233 3.03 5.99 -3.01
CA LEU A 233 4.42 5.93 -2.59
C LEU A 233 4.62 6.46 -1.17
N VAL A 234 3.98 7.58 -0.80
CA VAL A 234 4.03 8.11 0.57
C VAL A 234 3.57 7.07 1.58
N ASN A 235 2.40 6.46 1.35
CA ASN A 235 1.84 5.46 2.27
C ASN A 235 2.67 4.17 2.31
N ALA A 236 3.17 3.71 1.15
CA ALA A 236 4.03 2.54 1.07
C ALA A 236 5.36 2.76 1.82
N VAL A 237 5.98 3.93 1.67
CA VAL A 237 7.25 4.30 2.32
C VAL A 237 7.08 4.42 3.82
N LEU A 238 6.07 5.15 4.30
CA LEU A 238 5.79 5.26 5.73
C LEU A 238 5.59 3.89 6.37
N THR A 239 4.87 3.02 5.66
CA THR A 239 4.60 1.67 6.13
C THR A 239 5.86 0.79 6.16
N ALA A 240 6.69 0.86 5.12
CA ALA A 240 7.94 0.11 5.07
C ALA A 240 8.92 0.50 6.19
N TYR A 241 9.00 1.79 6.52
CA TYR A 241 9.80 2.26 7.66
C TYR A 241 9.28 1.71 8.99
N ASN A 242 7.95 1.63 9.15
CA ASN A 242 7.33 1.04 10.34
C ASN A 242 7.64 -0.47 10.49
N ILE A 243 7.70 -1.21 9.37
CA ILE A 243 8.04 -2.64 9.36
C ILE A 243 9.52 -2.85 9.73
N THR A 244 10.42 -2.02 9.19
CA THR A 244 11.87 -2.07 9.43
C THR A 244 12.51 -3.40 9.01
N GLY A 245 12.97 -3.48 7.76
CA GLY A 245 13.66 -4.66 7.22
C GLY A 245 12.71 -5.71 6.64
N THR A 246 12.99 -6.98 6.87
CA THR A 246 12.27 -8.10 6.26
C THR A 246 10.89 -8.34 6.88
N ILE A 247 9.93 -8.86 6.11
CA ILE A 247 8.62 -9.27 6.61
C ILE A 247 8.16 -10.50 5.82
N GLU A 248 7.66 -11.51 6.50
CA GLU A 248 7.16 -12.74 5.84
C GLU A 248 5.66 -12.67 5.49
N GLY A 249 5.00 -11.53 5.78
CA GLY A 249 3.58 -11.33 5.57
C GLY A 249 2.76 -11.57 6.85
N PRO A 250 1.57 -12.21 6.77
CA PRO A 250 0.53 -12.15 7.80
C PRO A 250 0.90 -12.82 9.14
N HIS A 251 1.81 -13.78 9.13
CA HIS A 251 2.26 -14.49 10.35
C HIS A 251 3.50 -13.85 11.00
N ASP A 252 4.07 -12.81 10.40
CA ASP A 252 5.26 -12.16 10.96
C ASP A 252 4.92 -11.40 12.25
N PRO A 253 5.70 -11.53 13.35
CA PRO A 253 5.50 -10.74 14.57
C PRO A 253 5.43 -9.22 14.35
N LYS A 254 6.02 -8.72 13.25
CA LYS A 254 5.97 -7.30 12.85
C LYS A 254 4.56 -6.84 12.49
N PHE A 255 3.63 -7.74 12.19
CA PHE A 255 2.21 -7.40 11.98
C PHE A 255 1.58 -6.71 13.19
N LYS A 256 2.15 -6.87 14.41
CA LYS A 256 1.73 -6.11 15.60
C LYS A 256 1.90 -4.59 15.47
N ARG A 257 2.75 -4.13 14.56
CA ARG A 257 2.97 -2.71 14.27
C ARG A 257 1.93 -2.13 13.31
N PHE A 258 1.02 -2.97 12.80
CA PHE A 258 0.04 -2.61 11.79
C PHE A 258 -0.90 -1.45 12.20
N PRO A 259 -1.47 -1.41 13.43
CA PRO A 259 -2.34 -0.31 13.82
C PRO A 259 -1.64 1.05 13.76
N ARG A 260 -0.37 1.11 14.17
CA ARG A 260 0.45 2.34 14.11
C ARG A 260 0.58 2.85 12.68
N ALA A 261 0.80 1.93 11.73
CA ALA A 261 0.92 2.31 10.34
C ALA A 261 -0.39 2.78 9.74
N ILE A 262 -1.54 2.14 10.05
CA ILE A 262 -2.86 2.62 9.59
C ILE A 262 -3.05 4.07 10.01
N VAL A 263 -2.83 4.38 11.29
CA VAL A 263 -3.07 5.73 11.82
C VAL A 263 -2.16 6.75 11.15
N ALA A 264 -0.87 6.43 11.00
CA ALA A 264 0.08 7.29 10.28
C ALA A 264 -0.32 7.51 8.82
N SER A 265 -0.79 6.45 8.14
CA SER A 265 -1.25 6.48 6.75
C SER A 265 -2.52 7.30 6.58
N ALA A 266 -3.48 7.19 7.51
CA ALA A 266 -4.69 7.99 7.49
C ALA A 266 -4.37 9.49 7.56
N VAL A 267 -3.46 9.89 8.46
CA VAL A 267 -3.02 11.29 8.58
C VAL A 267 -2.25 11.76 7.35
N ALA A 268 -1.30 10.95 6.87
CA ALA A 268 -0.52 11.30 5.67
C ALA A 268 -1.41 11.44 4.43
N SER A 269 -2.38 10.54 4.26
CA SER A 269 -3.35 10.56 3.17
C SER A 269 -4.33 11.72 3.29
N ALA A 270 -4.75 12.08 4.50
CA ALA A 270 -5.58 13.25 4.73
C ALA A 270 -4.85 14.53 4.34
N LEU A 271 -3.61 14.71 4.81
CA LEU A 271 -2.79 15.89 4.51
C LEU A 271 -2.46 15.99 3.01
N SER A 272 -1.92 14.93 2.43
CA SER A 272 -1.58 14.91 0.99
C SER A 272 -2.83 15.01 0.11
N GLY A 273 -3.93 14.36 0.50
CA GLY A 273 -5.22 14.44 -0.18
C GLY A 273 -5.80 15.85 -0.17
N LEU A 274 -5.79 16.53 0.98
CA LEU A 274 -6.23 17.91 1.07
C LEU A 274 -5.39 18.82 0.17
N LEU A 275 -4.06 18.67 0.19
CA LEU A 275 -3.16 19.46 -0.67
C LEU A 275 -3.43 19.22 -2.17
N ALA A 276 -3.67 17.97 -2.57
CA ALA A 276 -4.02 17.66 -3.95
C ALA A 276 -5.36 18.29 -4.37
N LEU A 277 -6.35 18.29 -3.48
CA LEU A 277 -7.65 18.91 -3.73
C LEU A 277 -7.62 20.44 -3.72
N LEU A 278 -6.65 21.07 -3.04
CA LEU A 278 -6.53 22.53 -3.05
C LEU A 278 -6.16 23.10 -4.42
N ILE A 279 -5.67 22.28 -5.36
CA ILE A 279 -5.32 22.70 -6.72
C ILE A 279 -6.55 23.15 -7.53
N ILE A 280 -7.72 22.61 -7.22
CA ILE A 280 -8.98 23.00 -7.87
C ILE A 280 -9.68 24.16 -7.16
N VAL A 281 -9.04 24.81 -6.18
CA VAL A 281 -9.57 26.01 -5.55
C VAL A 281 -9.23 27.23 -6.39
N PRO A 282 -10.22 28.01 -6.86
CA PRO A 282 -9.95 29.27 -7.52
C PRO A 282 -9.31 30.25 -6.52
N VAL A 283 -8.10 30.70 -6.83
CA VAL A 283 -7.44 31.76 -6.08
C VAL A 283 -7.86 33.10 -6.71
N PRO A 284 -8.43 34.05 -5.95
CA PRO A 284 -8.69 35.38 -6.49
C PRO A 284 -7.33 36.04 -6.76
N PHE A 285 -7.03 36.28 -8.04
CA PHE A 285 -5.92 37.12 -8.48
C PHE A 285 -6.45 38.48 -8.93
#